data_AF-A0A7V6DQ91-F1
#
_entry.id   AF-A0A7V6DQ91-F1
#
_cell.length_a   1.000
_cell.length_b   1.000
_cell.length_c   1.000
_cell.angle_alpha   90.00
_cell.angle_beta   90.00
_cell.angle_gamma   90.00
#
_symmetry.space_group_name_H-M   'P 1'
#
loop_
_entity.id
_entity.type
_entity.pdbx_description
1 polymer ?
#
loop_
_entity_poly.entity_id
_entity_poly.type
_entity_poly.pdbx_seq_one_letter_code
_entity_poly.pdbx_strand_id
1 'polypeptide(L)'
;MKEKVMAYPVIIRNTYGYCSYLVLDDHPRELLRHQGFQEEYSIRPWLGSTDPVDAIEEWAEMLAEDIDNYRIVDSDNRDFCCDLSSWDHCRR
;
A
#
# COMPACT_ATOMS: atom_id res chain seq x y z
N MET A 1 -12.40 -4.04 27.36
CA MET A 1 -12.70 -3.03 26.31
C MET A 1 -12.00 -3.54 25.06
N LYS A 2 -12.73 -4.05 24.06
CA LYS A 2 -12.09 -4.50 22.82
C LYS A 2 -11.63 -3.24 22.10
N GLU A 3 -10.32 -3.06 21.92
CA GLU A 3 -9.80 -2.02 21.05
C GLU A 3 -10.51 -2.17 19.70
N LYS A 4 -11.26 -1.13 19.33
CA LYS A 4 -11.81 -1.01 17.99
C LYS A 4 -10.58 -0.81 17.12
N VAL A 5 -10.12 -1.83 16.41
CA VAL A 5 -9.09 -1.67 15.38
C VAL A 5 -9.67 -0.63 14.43
N MET A 6 -9.15 0.60 14.49
CA MET A 6 -9.63 1.66 13.62
C MET A 6 -9.16 1.28 12.22
N ALA A 7 -10.12 1.13 11.31
CA ALA A 7 -9.78 0.92 9.92
C ALA A 7 -8.95 2.12 9.45
N TYR A 8 -7.82 1.85 8.81
CA TYR A 8 -6.94 2.87 8.27
C TYR A 8 -6.96 2.82 6.73
N PRO A 9 -6.75 3.96 6.06
CA PRO A 9 -6.71 3.99 4.61
C PRO A 9 -5.54 3.17 4.05
N VAL A 10 -5.82 2.46 2.98
CA VAL A 10 -4.85 1.75 2.15
C VAL A 10 -5.10 2.11 0.71
N ILE A 11 -4.05 2.51 0.01
CA ILE A 11 -4.10 2.73 -1.44
C ILE A 11 -3.57 1.47 -2.10
N ILE A 12 -4.36 0.92 -3.01
CA ILE A 12 -3.94 -0.22 -3.84
C ILE A 12 -3.60 0.31 -5.22
N ARG A 13 -2.39 0.02 -5.66
CA ARG A 13 -1.87 0.30 -7.00
C ARG A 13 -1.84 -1.00 -7.81
N ASN A 14 -2.55 -1.05 -8.93
CA ASN A 14 -2.57 -2.21 -9.82
C ASN A 14 -1.73 -1.92 -11.07
N THR A 15 -0.63 -2.63 -11.26
CA THR A 15 0.20 -2.48 -12.46
C THR A 15 0.79 -3.80 -12.92
N TYR A 16 0.73 -4.05 -14.23
CA TYR A 16 1.29 -5.25 -14.86
C TYR A 16 0.85 -6.59 -14.22
N GLY A 17 -0.37 -6.63 -13.65
CA GLY A 17 -0.91 -7.81 -12.96
C GLY A 17 -0.46 -7.99 -11.51
N TYR A 18 0.24 -7.02 -10.94
CA TYR A 18 0.67 -7.00 -9.55
C TYR A 18 -0.04 -5.91 -8.75
N CYS A 19 -0.36 -6.22 -7.49
CA CYS A 19 -0.82 -5.23 -6.53
C CYS A 19 0.36 -4.72 -5.70
N SER A 20 0.49 -3.40 -5.58
CA SER A 20 1.30 -2.72 -4.58
C SER A 20 0.39 -1.97 -3.62
N TYR A 21 0.86 -1.72 -2.41
CA TYR A 21 0.05 -1.13 -1.35
C TYR A 21 0.76 0.06 -0.72
N LEU A 22 0.05 1.14 -0.46
CA LEU A 22 0.50 2.22 0.38
C LEU A 22 -0.43 2.27 1.60
N VAL A 23 0.12 1.97 2.77
CA VAL A 23 -0.63 1.91 4.02
C VAL A 23 -0.45 3.22 4.76
N LEU A 24 -1.57 3.87 5.10
CA LEU A 24 -1.61 5.20 5.74
C LEU A 24 -2.13 5.10 7.18
N ASP A 25 -1.51 4.25 7.98
CA ASP A 25 -1.77 4.16 9.43
C ASP A 25 -0.78 5.06 10.21
N ASP A 26 -0.62 4.81 11.52
CA ASP A 26 0.32 5.56 12.35
C ASP A 26 1.79 5.46 11.88
N HIS A 27 2.13 4.48 11.04
CA HIS A 27 3.48 4.21 10.54
C HIS A 27 3.45 4.04 9.01
N PRO A 28 3.20 5.12 8.25
CA PRO A 28 2.96 5.03 6.81
C PRO A 28 4.09 4.34 6.05
N ARG A 29 3.73 3.51 5.07
CA ARG A 29 4.69 2.67 4.34
C ARG A 29 4.18 2.23 2.98
N GLU A 30 5.08 2.22 2.01
CA GLU A 30 4.86 1.58 0.72
C GLU A 30 5.32 0.13 0.74
N LEU A 31 4.52 -0.74 0.12
CA LEU A 31 4.79 -2.13 -0.17
C LEU A 31 4.76 -2.28 -1.69
N LEU A 32 5.92 -2.08 -2.31
CA LEU A 32 6.06 -2.15 -3.75
C LEU A 32 6.29 -3.59 -4.19
N ARG A 33 5.53 -4.02 -5.21
CA ARG A 33 5.68 -5.32 -5.85
C ARG A 33 6.11 -5.13 -7.30
N HIS A 34 7.14 -5.86 -7.70
CA HIS A 34 7.65 -5.81 -9.07
C HIS A 34 8.32 -7.13 -9.43
N GLN A 35 8.21 -7.57 -10.69
CA GLN A 35 8.81 -8.83 -11.18
C GLN A 35 10.34 -8.89 -11.00
N GLY A 36 10.99 -7.72 -10.94
CA GLY A 36 12.44 -7.60 -10.75
C GLY A 36 12.92 -7.67 -9.29
N PHE A 37 12.03 -7.80 -8.31
CA PHE A 37 12.43 -7.86 -6.90
C PHE A 37 12.81 -9.28 -6.47
N GLN A 38 13.79 -9.40 -5.56
CA GLN A 38 14.20 -10.68 -4.99
C GLN A 38 13.16 -11.22 -3.99
N GLU A 39 12.49 -10.31 -3.29
CA GLU A 39 11.41 -10.60 -2.36
C GLU A 39 10.06 -10.19 -2.98
N GLU A 40 8.96 -10.74 -2.47
CA GLU A 40 7.62 -10.45 -3.00
C GLU A 40 7.25 -8.97 -2.86
N TYR A 41 7.72 -8.31 -1.80
CA TYR A 41 7.53 -6.87 -1.56
C TYR A 41 8.85 -6.20 -1.19
N SER A 42 9.09 -5.01 -1.72
CA SER A 42 10.04 -4.05 -1.15
C SER A 42 9.26 -3.09 -0.24
N ILE A 43 9.55 -3.11 1.05
CA ILE A 43 8.86 -2.28 2.05
C ILE A 43 9.71 -1.05 2.34
N ARG A 44 9.11 0.14 2.27
CA ARG A 44 9.80 1.40 2.59
C ARG A 44 8.90 2.33 3.40
N PRO A 45 9.45 3.14 4.32
CA PRO A 45 8.69 4.19 4.98
C PRO A 45 8.13 5.16 3.96
N TRP A 46 6.87 5.55 4.13
CA TRP A 46 6.24 6.61 3.35
C TRP A 46 6.40 7.92 4.13
N LEU A 47 7.00 8.91 3.47
CA LEU A 47 7.29 10.23 4.06
C LEU A 47 6.44 11.35 3.44
N GLY A 48 5.51 10.99 2.56
CA GLY A 48 4.59 11.91 1.91
C GLY A 48 3.32 12.13 2.71
N SER A 49 2.27 12.64 2.04
CA SER A 49 0.98 12.92 2.68
C SER A 49 0.33 11.66 3.26
N THR A 50 -0.37 11.80 4.39
CA THR A 50 -1.23 10.76 4.95
C THR A 50 -2.70 10.95 4.53
N ASP A 51 -3.03 12.03 3.83
CA ASP A 51 -4.32 12.15 3.16
C ASP A 51 -4.34 11.21 1.94
N PRO A 52 -5.34 10.31 1.81
CA PRO A 52 -5.34 9.31 0.74
C PRO A 52 -5.38 9.88 -0.68
N VAL A 53 -5.98 11.06 -0.89
CA VAL A 53 -6.08 11.66 -2.22
C VAL A 53 -4.73 12.27 -2.59
N ASP A 54 -4.17 13.09 -1.70
CA ASP A 54 -2.85 13.70 -1.90
C ASP A 54 -1.76 12.61 -2.04
N ALA A 55 -1.84 11.54 -1.24
CA ALA A 55 -0.90 10.43 -1.29
C ALA A 55 -0.94 9.66 -2.62
N ILE A 56 -2.11 9.56 -3.27
CA ILE A 56 -2.19 8.99 -4.63
C ILE A 56 -1.45 9.87 -5.61
N GLU A 57 -1.68 11.19 -5.58
CA GLU A 57 -1.05 12.13 -6.49
C GLU A 57 0.48 12.09 -6.35
N GLU A 58 0.98 12.15 -5.11
CA GLU A 58 2.41 12.07 -4.81
C GLU A 58 3.01 10.73 -5.25
N TRP A 59 2.34 9.61 -4.95
CA TRP A 59 2.87 8.28 -5.26
C TRP A 59 2.87 8.00 -6.77
N ALA A 60 1.82 8.41 -7.48
CA ALA A 60 1.74 8.32 -8.94
C ALA A 60 2.79 9.21 -9.61
N GLU A 61 3.03 10.43 -9.11
CA GLU A 61 4.08 11.31 -9.62
C GLU A 61 5.47 10.69 -9.43
N MET A 62 5.76 10.16 -8.23
CA MET A 62 7.04 9.51 -7.93
C MET A 62 7.35 8.31 -8.84
N LEU A 63 6.32 7.59 -9.26
CA LEU A 63 6.44 6.41 -10.13
C LEU A 63 6.25 6.73 -11.61
N ALA A 64 5.93 7.99 -11.95
CA ALA A 64 5.60 8.45 -13.31
C ALA A 64 4.43 7.67 -13.93
N GLU A 65 3.34 7.52 -13.18
CA GLU A 65 2.16 6.72 -13.55
C GLU A 65 0.86 7.50 -13.55
N ASP A 66 -0.16 6.89 -14.15
CA ASP A 66 -1.53 7.41 -14.12
C ASP A 66 -2.24 7.02 -12.82
N ILE A 67 -2.96 7.98 -12.23
CA ILE A 67 -3.77 7.82 -11.03
C ILE A 67 -4.90 6.80 -11.22
N ASP A 68 -5.32 6.53 -12.46
CA ASP A 68 -6.36 5.53 -12.77
C ASP A 68 -5.98 4.10 -12.35
N ASN A 69 -4.69 3.84 -12.10
CA ASN A 69 -4.20 2.55 -11.60
C ASN A 69 -4.40 2.36 -10.08
N TYR A 70 -4.86 3.39 -9.38
CA TYR A 70 -4.91 3.46 -7.93
C TYR A 70 -6.34 3.43 -7.42
N ARG A 71 -6.55 2.82 -6.24
CA ARG A 71 -7.84 2.84 -5.53
C ARG A 71 -7.62 3.00 -4.04
N ILE A 72 -8.42 3.85 -3.40
CA ILE A 72 -8.46 3.99 -1.94
C ILE A 72 -9.41 2.94 -1.39
N VAL A 73 -8.96 2.18 -0.39
CA VAL A 73 -9.76 1.21 0.35
C VAL A 73 -9.45 1.33 1.84
N ASP A 74 -10.25 0.69 2.67
CA ASP A 74 -9.98 0.55 4.09
C ASP A 74 -9.14 -0.71 4.37
N SER A 75 -8.50 -0.76 5.54
CA SER A 75 -7.65 -1.87 5.97
C SER A 75 -8.37 -3.22 6.14
N ASP A 76 -9.70 -3.25 6.06
CA ASP A 76 -10.52 -4.47 6.05
C ASP A 76 -10.80 -4.99 4.63
N ASN A 77 -10.26 -4.32 3.60
CA ASN A 77 -10.40 -4.73 2.22
C ASN A 77 -9.84 -6.14 2.02
N ARG A 78 -10.67 -7.01 1.44
CA ARG A 78 -10.36 -8.42 1.24
C ARG A 78 -9.07 -8.65 0.47
N ASP A 79 -8.81 -7.90 -0.59
CA ASP A 79 -7.63 -8.08 -1.44
C ASP A 79 -6.36 -7.71 -0.67
N PHE A 80 -6.41 -6.63 0.10
CA PHE A 80 -5.33 -6.25 1.01
C PHE A 80 -5.11 -7.30 2.10
N CYS A 81 -6.17 -7.78 2.75
CA CYS A 81 -6.06 -8.81 3.80
C CYS A 81 -5.51 -10.14 3.28
N CYS A 82 -5.87 -10.54 2.05
CA CYS A 82 -5.35 -11.76 1.44
C CYS A 82 -3.84 -11.70 1.19
N ASP A 83 -3.32 -10.53 0.80
CA ASP A 83 -1.90 -10.35 0.49
C ASP A 83 -1.07 -9.99 1.73
N LEU A 84 -1.73 -9.64 2.85
CA LEU A 84 -1.08 -9.28 4.11
C LEU A 84 -0.15 -10.39 4.64
N SER A 85 -0.50 -11.66 4.46
CA SER A 85 0.35 -12.78 4.90
C SER A 85 1.69 -12.83 4.16
N SER A 86 1.70 -12.43 2.88
CA SER A 86 2.93 -12.33 2.10
C SER A 86 3.82 -11.19 2.58
N TRP A 87 3.23 -10.12 3.11
CA TRP A 87 3.97 -9.02 3.72
C TRP A 87 4.70 -9.43 5.01
N ASP A 88 4.05 -10.18 5.90
CA ASP A 88 4.67 -10.59 7.17
C ASP A 88 5.98 -11.36 6.98
N HIS A 89 6.16 -12.06 5.86
CA HIS A 89 7.39 -12.76 5.50
C HIS A 89 8.56 -11.83 5.13
N CYS A 90 8.26 -10.60 4.67
CA CYS A 90 9.24 -9.60 4.24
C CYS A 90 9.68 -8.63 5.36
N ARG A 91 9.12 -8.73 6.57
CA ARG A 91 9.48 -7.86 7.72
C ARG A 91 10.76 -8.30 8.47
N ARG A 92 11.65 -9.10 7.85
CA ARG A 92 12.83 -9.70 8.50
C ARG A 92 14.04 -8.78 8.55
#